data_AF-A0A517MNC9-F1
#
_entry.id   AF-A0A517MNC9-F1
#
_cell.length_a   1.000
_cell.length_b   1.000
_cell.length_c   1.000
_cell.angle_alpha   90.00
_cell.angle_beta   90.00
_cell.angle_gamma   90.00
#
_symmetry.space_group_name_H-M   'P 1'
#
loop_
_entity.id
_entity.type
_entity.pdbx_description
1 polymer ?
#
loop_
_entity_poly.entity_id
_entity_poly.type
_entity_poly.pdbx_seq_one_letter_code
_entity_poly.pdbx_strand_id
1 'polypeptide(L)'
;MLKRLLTSASLCFLLTSVAAAQAPAIPSLSEALPTPAGAPADVTDSVPESFFAFTDNGNLHLRVLNLHGGEGPAVEGQPVAREIQLFSRGGVSWRAPISADGLARFSGVAPGPYGVVISGPGIYAVVAIAVVPKPADVQTSAPFEIPVIPNSSDLQIRNYASYMANPDPRNYNFSLDYNKVKHRSKPFYQGELDSDGLLHGRIYGFVDPSQVLDRSGHKITIWRQSVKIDEVATDDNGWFVVSGLSVGVYNAIATGPLGYAAFTFQITGSAVKPAEAVEGTPVVRRASFRKAANFRTIAMQSPGISPPIDILMLPPEFVASVEEGVNDDLTNRGETPGTTPPGGASAGGPGTGGGGGGGGGGGGGAGGIGALAGLAALAAAAGDGGGGASVDTGAMSDATVITIDPVIPIDPVDIP
;
A
#
# COMPACT_ATOMS: atom_id res chain seq x y z
N MET A 1 17.77 81.88 -32.35
CA MET A 1 16.74 81.83 -31.30
C MET A 1 15.81 80.66 -31.58
N LEU A 2 16.01 79.50 -30.94
CA LEU A 2 15.06 78.39 -31.02
C LEU A 2 15.10 77.61 -29.71
N LYS A 3 14.04 77.73 -28.91
CA LYS A 3 13.82 77.00 -27.65
C LYS A 3 13.31 75.59 -27.98
N ARG A 4 13.93 74.56 -27.41
CA ARG A 4 13.38 73.19 -27.36
C ARG A 4 12.66 72.97 -26.02
N LEU A 5 11.41 72.51 -26.11
CA LEU A 5 10.63 71.92 -25.01
C LEU A 5 11.13 70.48 -24.78
N LEU A 6 11.33 70.09 -23.52
CA LEU A 6 11.34 68.69 -23.10
C LEU A 6 10.24 68.47 -22.07
N THR A 7 9.36 67.53 -22.38
CA THR A 7 8.21 67.06 -21.62
C THR A 7 8.67 66.04 -20.59
N SER A 8 8.39 66.27 -19.30
CA SER A 8 8.55 65.25 -18.24
C SER A 8 7.25 64.46 -18.09
N ALA A 9 7.31 63.15 -18.29
CA ALA A 9 6.24 62.22 -17.95
C ALA A 9 6.44 61.75 -16.49
N SER A 10 5.44 62.02 -15.65
CA SER A 10 5.40 61.60 -14.24
C SER A 10 4.71 60.25 -14.14
N LEU A 11 5.42 59.24 -13.64
CA LEU A 11 4.94 57.87 -13.47
C LEU A 11 4.41 57.71 -12.03
N CYS A 12 3.09 57.73 -11.86
CA CYS A 12 2.44 57.45 -10.57
C CYS A 12 2.44 55.94 -10.29
N PHE A 13 3.15 55.52 -9.24
CA PHE A 13 3.02 54.20 -8.63
C PHE A 13 1.81 54.18 -7.70
N LEU A 14 0.76 53.43 -8.06
CA LEU A 14 -0.36 53.07 -7.19
C LEU A 14 0.05 51.85 -6.36
N LEU A 15 0.26 52.05 -5.06
CA LEU A 15 0.42 50.99 -4.07
C LEU A 15 -0.97 50.49 -3.66
N THR A 16 -1.37 49.33 -4.17
CA THR A 16 -2.54 48.58 -3.67
C THR A 16 -2.12 47.72 -2.48
N SER A 17 -2.57 48.11 -1.28
CA SER A 17 -2.45 47.31 -0.06
C SER A 17 -3.43 46.12 -0.13
N VAL A 18 -2.91 44.91 -0.31
CA VAL A 18 -3.68 43.67 -0.17
C VAL A 18 -3.80 43.37 1.32
N ALA A 19 -5.00 43.53 1.88
CA ALA A 19 -5.32 43.08 3.23
C ALA A 19 -5.37 41.55 3.23
N ALA A 20 -4.40 40.91 3.90
CA ALA A 20 -4.41 39.47 4.12
C ALA A 20 -5.59 39.10 5.04
N ALA A 21 -6.60 38.45 4.49
CA ALA A 21 -7.67 37.84 5.27
C ALA A 21 -7.08 36.71 6.11
N GLN A 22 -7.16 36.86 7.43
CA GLN A 22 -6.69 35.86 8.39
C GLN A 22 -7.62 34.64 8.28
N ALA A 23 -7.10 33.53 7.76
CA ALA A 23 -7.86 32.28 7.67
C ALA A 23 -8.29 31.83 9.09
N PRO A 24 -9.54 31.37 9.27
CA PRO A 24 -9.99 30.88 10.57
C PRO A 24 -9.13 29.68 10.98
N ALA A 25 -8.64 29.71 12.22
CA ALA A 25 -7.88 28.60 12.80
C ALA A 25 -8.73 27.33 12.77
N ILE A 26 -8.27 26.33 12.02
CA ILE A 26 -8.83 24.97 12.07
C ILE A 26 -8.45 24.40 13.44
N PRO A 27 -9.41 24.03 14.31
CA PRO A 27 -9.09 23.38 15.57
C PRO A 27 -8.35 22.08 15.28
N SER A 28 -7.13 21.95 15.80
CA SER A 28 -6.38 20.70 15.76
C SER A 28 -7.14 19.66 16.56
N LEU A 29 -7.80 18.72 15.87
CA LEU A 29 -8.35 17.49 16.45
C LEU A 29 -7.19 16.59 16.88
N SER A 30 -6.59 16.92 18.03
CA SER A 30 -5.66 16.04 18.75
C SER A 30 -6.22 15.79 20.14
N GLU A 31 -7.50 15.42 20.20
CA GLU A 31 -8.04 14.74 21.37
C GLU A 31 -7.50 13.31 21.33
N ALA A 32 -6.72 12.94 22.35
CA ALA A 32 -6.23 11.58 22.50
C ALA A 32 -7.44 10.64 22.51
N LEU A 33 -7.60 9.85 21.44
CA LEU A 33 -8.63 8.82 21.40
C LEU A 33 -8.47 7.93 22.64
N PRO A 34 -9.58 7.57 23.31
CA PRO A 34 -9.52 6.69 24.47
C PRO A 34 -8.77 5.42 24.07
N THR A 35 -7.77 5.04 24.88
CA THR A 35 -7.11 3.74 24.73
C THR A 35 -8.20 2.67 24.71
N PRO A 36 -8.31 1.85 23.65
CA PRO A 36 -9.42 0.93 23.49
C PRO A 36 -9.50 0.02 24.71
N ALA A 37 -10.53 0.23 25.52
CA ALA A 37 -10.75 -0.53 26.74
C ALA A 37 -11.26 -1.92 26.37
N GLY A 38 -10.32 -2.86 26.20
CA GLY A 38 -10.59 -4.29 26.08
C GLY A 38 -10.32 -4.84 24.69
N ALA A 39 -9.07 -5.19 24.40
CA ALA A 39 -8.78 -6.17 23.36
C ALA A 39 -9.53 -7.49 23.67
N PRO A 40 -10.08 -8.20 22.66
CA PRO A 40 -10.77 -9.47 22.88
C PRO A 40 -9.83 -10.48 23.53
N ALA A 41 -10.20 -10.96 24.72
CA ALA A 41 -9.44 -11.97 25.46
C ALA A 41 -9.31 -13.32 24.70
N ASP A 42 -10.16 -13.58 23.70
CA ASP A 42 -10.24 -14.86 22.98
C ASP A 42 -9.47 -14.92 21.65
N VAL A 43 -8.99 -13.78 21.12
CA VAL A 43 -8.25 -13.74 19.83
C VAL A 43 -6.73 -13.76 20.06
N THR A 44 -6.28 -13.84 21.31
CA THR A 44 -4.86 -13.62 21.64
C THR A 44 -3.94 -14.72 21.17
N ASP A 45 -4.42 -15.96 21.08
CA ASP A 45 -3.57 -17.16 20.96
C ASP A 45 -3.60 -17.84 19.59
N SER A 46 -4.40 -17.33 18.64
CA SER A 46 -4.45 -17.86 17.28
C SER A 46 -3.94 -16.86 16.25
N VAL A 47 -3.49 -17.38 15.11
CA VAL A 47 -3.12 -16.59 13.94
C VAL A 47 -3.93 -17.07 12.72
N PRO A 48 -4.12 -16.24 11.68
CA PRO A 48 -4.72 -16.66 10.44
C PRO A 48 -3.96 -17.82 9.79
N GLU A 49 -4.69 -18.83 9.32
CA GLU A 49 -4.13 -19.89 8.48
C GLU A 49 -3.54 -19.31 7.18
N SER A 50 -4.08 -18.20 6.69
CA SER A 50 -3.53 -17.48 5.53
C SER A 50 -2.24 -16.72 5.82
N PHE A 51 -1.57 -16.93 6.94
CA PHE A 51 -0.15 -16.57 7.12
C PHE A 51 0.78 -17.68 6.63
N PHE A 52 0.24 -18.86 6.37
CA PHE A 52 0.98 -20.06 6.02
C PHE A 52 0.82 -20.35 4.54
N ALA A 53 1.95 -20.51 3.87
CA ALA A 53 1.99 -20.97 2.50
C ALA A 53 2.50 -22.42 2.49
N PHE A 54 1.68 -23.33 1.97
CA PHE A 54 2.05 -24.73 1.93
C PHE A 54 2.92 -25.05 0.72
N THR A 55 3.89 -25.94 0.92
CA THR A 55 4.71 -26.48 -0.17
C THR A 55 4.39 -27.93 -0.43
N ASP A 56 4.30 -28.30 -1.71
CA ASP A 56 4.19 -29.68 -2.14
C ASP A 56 5.56 -30.15 -2.64
N ASN A 57 6.28 -30.92 -1.82
CA ASN A 57 7.65 -31.36 -2.12
C ASN A 57 8.60 -30.20 -2.46
N GLY A 58 8.51 -29.10 -1.70
CA GLY A 58 9.30 -27.88 -1.91
C GLY A 58 8.82 -27.01 -3.07
N ASN A 59 7.68 -27.33 -3.70
CA ASN A 59 7.03 -26.45 -4.67
C ASN A 59 6.07 -25.50 -3.96
N LEU A 60 6.34 -24.21 -4.02
CA LEU A 60 5.52 -23.14 -3.45
C LEU A 60 4.74 -22.45 -4.58
N HIS A 61 3.43 -22.29 -4.38
CA HIS A 61 2.55 -21.60 -5.31
C HIS A 61 2.01 -20.31 -4.68
N LEU A 62 2.26 -19.18 -5.32
CA LEU A 62 1.76 -17.87 -4.91
C LEU A 62 0.81 -17.34 -5.98
N ARG A 63 -0.26 -16.65 -5.60
CA ARG A 63 -1.21 -16.01 -6.52
C ARG A 63 -1.34 -14.54 -6.19
N VAL A 64 -1.15 -13.69 -7.19
CA VAL A 64 -1.40 -12.24 -7.10
C VAL A 64 -2.91 -11.99 -7.15
N LEU A 65 -3.44 -11.25 -6.17
CA LEU A 65 -4.86 -10.92 -6.06
C LEU A 65 -5.06 -9.41 -6.21
N ASN A 66 -5.83 -8.98 -7.21
CA ASN A 66 -6.20 -7.57 -7.37
C ASN A 66 -7.62 -7.35 -6.83
N LEU A 67 -7.73 -6.82 -5.61
CA LEU A 67 -9.03 -6.59 -4.97
C LEU A 67 -9.81 -5.39 -5.56
N HIS A 68 -9.15 -4.51 -6.33
CA HIS A 68 -9.81 -3.32 -6.89
C HIS A 68 -10.59 -3.59 -8.19
N GLY A 69 -10.35 -4.74 -8.85
CA GLY A 69 -10.88 -5.05 -10.19
C GLY A 69 -12.29 -5.65 -10.25
N GLY A 70 -12.99 -5.83 -9.12
CA GLY A 70 -14.16 -6.73 -9.05
C GLY A 70 -13.72 -8.20 -9.06
N GLU A 71 -14.62 -9.14 -8.74
CA GLU A 71 -14.31 -10.58 -8.65
C GLU A 71 -13.84 -11.13 -10.01
N GLY A 72 -12.54 -11.13 -10.25
CA GLY A 72 -11.91 -11.71 -11.43
C GLY A 72 -10.39 -11.74 -11.29
N PRO A 73 -9.69 -12.72 -11.89
CA PRO A 73 -8.23 -12.67 -12.02
C PRO A 73 -7.85 -11.35 -12.71
N ALA A 74 -6.69 -10.79 -12.37
CA ALA A 74 -6.20 -9.54 -12.92
C ALA A 74 -6.46 -9.50 -14.44
N VAL A 75 -7.34 -8.58 -14.86
CA VAL A 75 -7.90 -8.53 -16.22
C VAL A 75 -6.75 -8.57 -17.23
N GLU A 76 -6.84 -9.49 -18.18
CA GLU A 76 -5.95 -9.59 -19.34
C GLU A 76 -5.76 -8.20 -19.97
N GLY A 77 -4.53 -7.65 -19.85
CA GLY A 77 -4.19 -6.30 -20.32
C GLY A 77 -3.96 -5.23 -19.24
N GLN A 78 -4.20 -5.52 -17.96
CA GLN A 78 -3.70 -4.68 -16.87
C GLN A 78 -2.17 -4.82 -16.75
N PRO A 79 -1.43 -3.76 -16.41
CA PRO A 79 -0.02 -3.88 -16.10
C PRO A 79 0.12 -4.72 -14.83
N VAL A 80 0.37 -6.02 -15.01
CA VAL A 80 0.66 -6.94 -13.91
C VAL A 80 2.17 -6.92 -13.73
N ALA A 81 2.64 -6.95 -12.47
CA ALA A 81 4.04 -7.26 -12.21
C ALA A 81 4.41 -8.54 -12.98
N ARG A 82 5.62 -8.56 -13.52
CA ARG A 82 6.08 -9.69 -14.33
C ARG A 82 6.67 -10.80 -13.48
N GLU A 83 7.10 -10.47 -12.27
CA GLU A 83 7.78 -11.38 -11.37
C GLU A 83 7.34 -11.18 -9.91
N ILE A 84 7.41 -12.27 -9.15
CA ILE A 84 7.41 -12.25 -7.69
C ILE A 84 8.82 -12.54 -7.22
N GLN A 85 9.29 -11.77 -6.24
CA GLN A 85 10.54 -12.02 -5.56
C GLN A 85 10.27 -12.61 -4.18
N LEU A 86 10.95 -13.71 -3.87
CA LEU A 86 10.86 -14.41 -2.59
C LEU A 86 12.21 -14.30 -1.89
N PHE A 87 12.24 -13.87 -0.64
CA PHE A 87 13.45 -13.68 0.15
C PHE A 87 13.44 -14.62 1.35
N SER A 88 14.52 -15.35 1.55
CA SER A 88 14.78 -16.06 2.80
C SER A 88 15.57 -15.20 3.78
N ARG A 89 15.56 -15.58 5.06
CA ARG A 89 16.35 -14.91 6.11
C ARG A 89 17.86 -14.88 5.81
N GLY A 90 18.36 -15.83 5.02
CA GLY A 90 19.76 -15.87 4.60
C GLY A 90 20.10 -14.91 3.45
N GLY A 91 19.15 -14.05 3.02
CA GLY A 91 19.32 -13.16 1.88
C GLY A 91 19.22 -13.86 0.52
N VAL A 92 18.96 -15.17 0.48
CA VAL A 92 18.72 -15.87 -0.78
C VAL A 92 17.41 -15.36 -1.36
N SER A 93 17.49 -14.84 -2.58
CA SER A 93 16.34 -14.40 -3.36
C SER A 93 16.03 -15.39 -4.48
N TRP A 94 14.75 -15.69 -4.67
CA TRP A 94 14.23 -16.36 -5.85
C TRP A 94 13.35 -15.39 -6.61
N ARG A 95 13.29 -15.55 -7.93
CA ARG A 95 12.35 -14.84 -8.79
C ARG A 95 11.54 -15.85 -9.58
N ALA A 96 10.23 -15.62 -9.67
CA ALA A 96 9.35 -16.44 -10.49
C ALA A 96 8.47 -15.54 -11.34
N PRO A 97 8.31 -15.83 -12.65
CA PRO A 97 7.38 -15.07 -13.48
C PRO A 97 5.94 -15.28 -13.00
N ILE A 98 5.12 -14.24 -13.15
CA ILE A 98 3.68 -14.29 -12.91
C ILE A 98 2.98 -14.66 -14.22
N SER A 99 2.22 -15.76 -14.23
CA SER A 99 1.40 -16.15 -15.38
C SER A 99 0.14 -15.28 -15.52
N ALA A 100 -0.57 -15.41 -16.64
CA ALA A 100 -1.76 -14.61 -16.94
C ALA A 100 -2.90 -14.76 -15.90
N ASP A 101 -2.97 -15.89 -15.19
CA ASP A 101 -3.91 -16.15 -14.08
C ASP A 101 -3.39 -15.62 -12.72
N GLY A 102 -2.28 -14.88 -12.72
CA GLY A 102 -1.67 -14.33 -11.52
C GLY A 102 -0.83 -15.33 -10.71
N LEU A 103 -0.59 -16.54 -11.22
CA LEU A 103 0.15 -17.59 -10.49
C LEU A 103 1.67 -17.44 -10.67
N ALA A 104 2.43 -17.62 -9.60
CA ALA A 104 3.87 -17.78 -9.62
C ALA A 104 4.26 -19.08 -8.91
N ARG A 105 5.29 -19.75 -9.41
CA ARG A 105 5.75 -21.05 -8.89
C ARG A 105 7.22 -21.00 -8.55
N PHE A 106 7.55 -21.44 -7.35
CA PHE A 106 8.92 -21.59 -6.86
C PHE A 106 9.18 -23.07 -6.57
N SER A 107 10.40 -23.53 -6.81
CA SER A 107 10.83 -24.91 -6.53
C SER A 107 12.00 -24.92 -5.54
N GLY A 108 12.11 -26.00 -4.77
CA GLY A 108 13.15 -26.15 -3.77
C GLY A 108 13.02 -25.19 -2.58
N VAL A 109 11.82 -24.68 -2.30
CA VAL A 109 11.58 -23.79 -1.16
C VAL A 109 11.53 -24.61 0.12
N ALA A 110 12.48 -24.37 1.02
CA ALA A 110 12.50 -25.00 2.33
C ALA A 110 11.42 -24.42 3.25
N PRO A 111 10.97 -25.15 4.29
CA PRO A 111 10.13 -24.58 5.33
C PRO A 111 10.86 -23.45 6.08
N GLY A 112 10.15 -22.36 6.39
CA GLY A 112 10.72 -21.22 7.10
C GLY A 112 9.96 -19.91 6.87
N PRO A 113 10.42 -18.80 7.49
CA PRO A 113 9.89 -17.47 7.23
C PRO A 113 10.46 -16.91 5.92
N TYR A 114 9.59 -16.28 5.14
CA TYR A 114 9.97 -15.63 3.89
C TYR A 114 9.32 -14.27 3.75
N GLY A 115 10.04 -13.35 3.10
CA GLY A 115 9.45 -12.13 2.54
C GLY A 115 9.04 -12.33 1.11
N VAL A 116 7.87 -11.82 0.75
CA VAL A 116 7.42 -11.78 -0.64
C VAL A 116 7.30 -10.33 -1.06
N VAL A 117 7.94 -10.00 -2.18
CA VAL A 117 7.85 -8.67 -2.81
C VAL A 117 7.28 -8.84 -4.19
N ILE A 118 6.24 -8.05 -4.45
CA ILE A 118 5.67 -7.87 -5.77
C ILE A 118 5.86 -6.40 -6.09
N SER A 119 6.67 -6.12 -7.10
CA SER A 119 6.88 -4.77 -7.64
C SER A 119 6.78 -4.85 -9.15
N GLY A 120 6.07 -3.89 -9.74
CA GLY A 120 5.99 -3.74 -11.17
C GLY A 120 5.14 -2.54 -11.55
N PRO A 121 5.01 -2.26 -12.85
CA PRO A 121 4.17 -1.17 -13.31
C PRO A 121 2.75 -1.37 -12.77
N GLY A 122 2.24 -0.39 -12.04
CA GLY A 122 0.85 -0.42 -11.61
C GLY A 122 0.56 -1.17 -10.31
N ILE A 123 1.49 -1.95 -9.73
CA ILE A 123 1.20 -2.76 -8.54
C ILE A 123 2.37 -2.88 -7.55
N TYR A 124 2.05 -3.04 -6.27
CA TYR A 124 3.02 -3.24 -5.20
C TYR A 124 2.46 -4.09 -4.06
N ALA A 125 3.27 -5.00 -3.52
CA ALA A 125 3.01 -5.61 -2.22
C ALA A 125 4.30 -6.05 -1.56
N VAL A 126 4.33 -5.96 -0.23
CA VAL A 126 5.32 -6.61 0.62
C VAL A 126 4.55 -7.32 1.73
N VAL A 127 4.57 -8.64 1.68
CA VAL A 127 3.96 -9.49 2.71
C VAL A 127 4.99 -10.47 3.21
N ALA A 128 4.79 -10.95 4.42
CA ALA A 128 5.63 -11.97 4.99
C ALA A 128 4.80 -13.26 5.14
N ILE A 129 5.42 -14.41 4.86
CA ILE A 129 4.75 -15.71 4.82
C ILE A 129 5.53 -16.78 5.57
N ALA A 130 4.81 -17.67 6.23
CA ALA A 130 5.33 -18.87 6.86
C ALA A 130 5.24 -20.02 5.87
N VAL A 131 6.37 -20.41 5.27
CA VAL A 131 6.38 -21.57 4.36
C VAL A 131 6.47 -22.85 5.19
N VAL A 132 5.50 -23.75 4.98
CA VAL A 132 5.41 -25.03 5.71
C VAL A 132 5.18 -26.20 4.74
N PRO A 133 5.57 -27.44 5.09
CA PRO A 133 5.20 -28.61 4.31
C PRO A 133 3.69 -28.79 4.27
N LYS A 134 3.14 -29.15 3.11
CA LYS A 134 1.74 -29.55 2.98
C LYS A 134 1.44 -30.75 3.91
N PRO A 135 0.39 -30.70 4.75
CA PRO A 135 -0.04 -31.84 5.54
C PRO A 135 -0.38 -33.05 4.65
N ALA A 136 -0.11 -34.27 5.14
CA ALA A 136 -0.29 -35.49 4.35
C ALA A 136 -1.75 -35.78 3.95
N ASP A 137 -2.70 -35.23 4.70
CA ASP A 137 -4.15 -35.32 4.48
C ASP A 137 -4.69 -34.29 3.47
N VAL A 138 -3.91 -33.28 3.12
CA VAL A 138 -4.29 -32.25 2.14
C VAL A 138 -3.85 -32.69 0.73
N GLN A 139 -4.81 -33.07 -0.11
CA GLN A 139 -4.52 -33.56 -1.46
C GLN A 139 -3.87 -32.48 -2.34
N THR A 140 -4.41 -31.26 -2.33
CA THR A 140 -3.92 -30.14 -3.14
C THR A 140 -3.68 -28.92 -2.27
N SER A 141 -2.52 -28.28 -2.43
CA SER A 141 -2.28 -26.96 -1.84
C SER A 141 -2.93 -25.92 -2.72
N ALA A 142 -3.88 -25.15 -2.16
CA ALA A 142 -4.28 -23.90 -2.77
C ALA A 142 -3.06 -22.95 -2.85
N PRO A 143 -2.97 -22.10 -3.89
CA PRO A 143 -1.93 -21.07 -3.92
C PRO A 143 -2.16 -20.06 -2.80
N PHE A 144 -1.07 -19.55 -2.23
CA PHE A 144 -1.14 -18.48 -1.26
C PHE A 144 -1.50 -17.15 -1.96
N GLU A 145 -2.60 -16.52 -1.56
CA GLU A 145 -3.09 -15.30 -2.20
C GLU A 145 -2.46 -14.05 -1.59
N ILE A 146 -1.93 -13.18 -2.46
CA ILE A 146 -1.23 -11.95 -2.09
C ILE A 146 -1.96 -10.77 -2.71
N PRO A 147 -2.72 -10.00 -1.91
CA PRO A 147 -3.42 -8.83 -2.41
C PRO A 147 -2.44 -7.67 -2.66
N VAL A 148 -2.52 -7.09 -3.85
CA VAL A 148 -1.60 -6.03 -4.29
C VAL A 148 -2.23 -4.66 -4.28
N ILE A 149 -1.44 -3.67 -3.85
CA ILE A 149 -1.74 -2.25 -3.91
C ILE A 149 -1.65 -1.81 -5.36
N PRO A 150 -2.75 -1.34 -5.98
CA PRO A 150 -2.66 -0.70 -7.29
C PRO A 150 -2.02 0.68 -7.12
N ASN A 151 -0.96 0.92 -7.87
CA ASN A 151 -0.23 2.17 -7.86
C ASN A 151 -0.33 2.85 -9.21
N SER A 152 -0.42 4.17 -9.20
CA SER A 152 -0.44 4.93 -10.44
C SER A 152 0.96 5.23 -10.97
N SER A 153 2.01 5.10 -10.13
CA SER A 153 3.38 5.42 -10.53
C SER A 153 4.45 4.75 -9.67
N ASP A 154 5.65 4.62 -10.24
CA ASP A 154 6.85 4.15 -9.55
C ASP A 154 7.31 5.06 -8.41
N LEU A 155 6.99 6.35 -8.49
CA LEU A 155 7.21 7.28 -7.38
C LEU A 155 6.38 6.89 -6.15
N GLN A 156 5.16 6.39 -6.32
CA GLN A 156 4.36 5.89 -5.20
C GLN A 156 4.99 4.64 -4.60
N ILE A 157 5.51 3.72 -5.42
CA ILE A 157 6.25 2.54 -4.95
C ILE A 157 7.45 2.97 -4.11
N ARG A 158 8.26 3.92 -4.61
CA ARG A 158 9.40 4.47 -3.86
C ARG A 158 8.97 5.15 -2.57
N ASN A 159 7.86 5.88 -2.58
CA ASN A 159 7.31 6.52 -1.37
C ASN A 159 6.82 5.49 -0.36
N TYR A 160 6.30 4.34 -0.80
CA TYR A 160 5.92 3.27 0.11
C TYR A 160 7.15 2.56 0.68
N ALA A 161 8.15 2.30 -0.16
CA ALA A 161 9.42 1.72 0.25
C ALA A 161 10.20 2.66 1.19
N SER A 162 10.09 3.99 1.05
CA SER A 162 10.79 4.93 1.93
C SER A 162 10.29 4.91 3.37
N TYR A 163 9.07 4.40 3.63
CA TYR A 163 8.61 4.14 5.00
C TYR A 163 9.33 2.97 5.68
N MET A 164 10.14 2.19 4.95
CA MET A 164 10.96 1.12 5.51
C MET A 164 12.12 1.62 6.38
N ALA A 165 12.33 2.94 6.47
CA ALA A 165 13.51 3.55 7.09
C ALA A 165 13.75 3.08 8.55
N ASN A 166 14.71 2.15 8.64
CA ASN A 166 15.54 1.80 9.78
C ASN A 166 14.80 1.66 11.12
N PRO A 167 13.93 0.64 11.26
CA PRO A 167 13.45 0.27 12.59
C PRO A 167 14.66 -0.04 13.49
N ASP A 168 14.68 0.52 14.70
CA ASP A 168 15.67 0.17 15.72
C ASP A 168 15.64 -1.37 15.87
N PRO A 169 16.67 -2.10 15.41
CA PRO A 169 16.59 -3.54 15.29
C PRO A 169 16.59 -4.11 16.69
N ARG A 170 15.40 -4.49 17.15
CA ARG A 170 15.28 -5.26 18.38
C ARG A 170 15.75 -6.69 18.09
N ASN A 171 16.53 -7.24 19.01
CA ASN A 171 17.02 -8.61 18.94
C ASN A 171 15.89 -9.61 19.23
N TYR A 172 14.94 -9.72 18.31
CA TYR A 172 13.91 -10.76 18.35
C TYR A 172 14.46 -12.04 17.72
N ASN A 173 14.12 -13.19 18.30
CA ASN A 173 14.42 -14.45 17.65
C ASN A 173 13.29 -14.73 16.67
N PHE A 174 13.52 -14.38 15.41
CA PHE A 174 12.55 -14.62 14.36
C PHE A 174 12.54 -16.11 13.97
N SER A 175 11.90 -16.92 14.81
CA SER A 175 11.62 -18.34 14.60
C SER A 175 10.20 -18.63 15.03
N LEU A 176 9.35 -19.07 14.10
CA LEU A 176 7.97 -19.45 14.42
C LEU A 176 7.89 -20.99 14.52
N ASP A 177 7.62 -21.51 15.72
CA ASP A 177 7.32 -22.94 15.90
C ASP A 177 5.85 -23.18 15.55
N TYR A 178 5.63 -23.47 14.27
CA TYR A 178 4.30 -23.59 13.68
C TYR A 178 3.40 -24.61 14.37
N ASN A 179 3.97 -25.71 14.90
CA ASN A 179 3.19 -26.77 15.55
C ASN A 179 2.55 -26.31 16.86
N LYS A 180 3.00 -25.19 17.42
CA LYS A 180 2.47 -24.64 18.68
C LYS A 180 1.43 -23.55 18.46
N VAL A 181 1.25 -23.07 17.24
CA VAL A 181 0.36 -21.94 16.96
C VAL A 181 -1.03 -22.44 16.64
N LYS A 182 -2.06 -21.91 17.32
CA LYS A 182 -3.44 -22.20 16.94
C LYS A 182 -3.76 -21.44 15.64
N HIS A 183 -4.46 -22.08 14.72
CA HIS A 183 -4.87 -21.45 13.46
C HIS A 183 -6.36 -21.07 13.49
N ARG A 184 -6.71 -20.01 12.76
CA ARG A 184 -8.10 -19.70 12.41
C ARG A 184 -8.25 -19.64 10.89
N SER A 185 -9.34 -20.20 10.38
CA SER A 185 -9.66 -20.18 8.95
C SER A 185 -10.24 -18.81 8.58
N LYS A 186 -9.34 -17.87 8.26
CA LYS A 186 -9.68 -16.51 7.85
C LYS A 186 -8.60 -15.99 6.89
N PRO A 187 -8.95 -15.37 5.75
CA PRO A 187 -8.00 -14.60 4.96
C PRO A 187 -7.52 -13.36 5.72
N PHE A 188 -6.20 -13.17 5.79
CA PHE A 188 -5.57 -12.07 6.54
C PHE A 188 -5.95 -10.69 5.98
N TYR A 189 -6.28 -10.65 4.70
CA TYR A 189 -6.64 -9.45 3.96
C TYR A 189 -8.13 -9.09 4.03
N GLN A 190 -8.92 -9.79 4.84
CA GLN A 190 -10.33 -9.45 5.07
C GLN A 190 -10.50 -8.90 6.49
N GLY A 191 -11.08 -7.72 6.60
CA GLY A 191 -11.55 -7.14 7.85
C GLY A 191 -13.06 -6.94 7.79
N GLU A 192 -13.71 -6.86 8.94
CA GLU A 192 -15.12 -6.50 9.03
C GLU A 192 -15.26 -5.25 9.92
N LEU A 193 -16.26 -4.41 9.65
CA LEU A 193 -16.63 -3.35 10.58
C LEU A 193 -17.49 -3.92 11.72
N ASP A 194 -17.25 -3.46 12.95
CA ASP A 194 -18.15 -3.74 14.05
C ASP A 194 -19.44 -2.92 13.99
N SER A 195 -20.32 -3.09 14.98
CA SER A 195 -21.59 -2.39 15.07
C SER A 195 -21.46 -0.86 15.18
N ASP A 196 -20.30 -0.38 15.62
CA ASP A 196 -19.99 1.04 15.78
C ASP A 196 -19.25 1.61 14.55
N GLY A 197 -19.04 0.78 13.51
CA GLY A 197 -18.32 1.18 12.30
C GLY A 197 -16.80 1.26 12.51
N LEU A 198 -16.27 0.57 13.51
CA LEU A 198 -14.83 0.49 13.78
C LEU A 198 -14.23 -0.74 13.08
N LEU A 199 -13.10 -0.52 12.41
CA LEU A 199 -12.24 -1.59 11.94
C LEU A 199 -11.21 -1.90 13.03
N HIS A 200 -11.24 -3.13 13.51
CA HIS A 200 -10.20 -3.66 14.39
C HIS A 200 -9.09 -4.30 13.55
N GLY A 201 -7.85 -4.15 13.98
CA GLY A 201 -6.74 -4.82 13.35
C GLY A 201 -5.65 -5.21 14.35
N ARG A 202 -4.79 -6.14 13.95
CA ARG A 202 -3.68 -6.59 14.77
C ARG A 202 -2.44 -6.88 13.94
N ILE A 203 -1.28 -6.50 14.44
CA ILE A 203 0.01 -6.87 13.87
C ILE A 203 0.61 -8.11 14.53
N TYR A 204 1.37 -8.87 13.76
CA TYR A 204 2.10 -10.06 14.19
C TYR A 204 3.55 -9.98 13.73
N GLY A 205 4.46 -10.54 14.52
CA GLY A 205 5.86 -10.74 14.12
C GLY A 205 6.15 -12.23 13.93
N PHE A 206 7.19 -12.53 13.16
CA PHE A 206 7.71 -13.89 12.92
C PHE A 206 8.48 -14.47 14.11
N VAL A 207 7.92 -14.49 15.31
CA VAL A 207 8.65 -14.96 16.49
C VAL A 207 7.94 -16.09 17.21
N ASP A 208 8.65 -16.73 18.13
CA ASP A 208 8.10 -17.77 18.98
C ASP A 208 6.93 -17.19 19.80
N PRO A 209 5.74 -17.83 19.82
CA PRO A 209 4.59 -17.34 20.59
C PRO A 209 4.86 -17.15 22.08
N SER A 210 5.87 -17.84 22.64
CA SER A 210 6.30 -17.69 24.03
C SER A 210 7.13 -16.43 24.28
N GLN A 211 7.65 -15.80 23.22
CA GLN A 211 8.40 -14.56 23.33
C GLN A 211 7.44 -13.40 23.58
N VAL A 212 7.75 -12.58 24.60
CA VAL A 212 7.08 -11.29 24.79
C VAL A 212 7.65 -10.33 23.75
N LEU A 213 6.81 -9.95 22.78
CA LEU A 213 7.14 -8.87 21.85
C LEU A 213 6.53 -7.57 22.35
N ASP A 214 7.31 -6.52 22.24
CA ASP A 214 6.74 -5.19 22.22
C ASP A 214 6.16 -4.93 20.83
N ARG A 215 4.83 -4.86 20.79
CA ARG A 215 4.08 -4.55 19.59
C ARG A 215 3.56 -3.11 19.58
N SER A 216 3.94 -2.29 20.56
CA SER A 216 3.50 -0.89 20.66
C SER A 216 4.13 0.00 19.60
N GLY A 217 3.43 1.07 19.26
CA GLY A 217 3.98 2.20 18.50
C GLY A 217 4.24 1.91 17.02
N HIS A 218 3.84 0.76 16.49
CA HIS A 218 3.87 0.52 15.04
C HIS A 218 2.80 1.36 14.38
N LYS A 219 3.19 2.04 13.32
CA LYS A 219 2.35 2.96 12.57
C LYS A 219 1.66 2.20 11.45
N ILE A 220 0.34 2.32 11.40
CA ILE A 220 -0.52 1.72 10.38
C ILE A 220 -1.15 2.85 9.59
N THR A 221 -0.74 3.01 8.34
CA THR A 221 -1.28 4.03 7.44
C THR A 221 -2.28 3.38 6.49
N ILE A 222 -3.51 3.90 6.49
CA ILE A 222 -4.60 3.39 5.64
C ILE A 222 -4.80 4.33 4.46
N TRP A 223 -4.83 3.77 3.26
CA TRP A 223 -5.04 4.52 2.02
C TRP A 223 -6.26 4.01 1.26
N ARG A 224 -6.88 4.89 0.49
CA ARG A 224 -7.91 4.56 -0.50
C ARG A 224 -7.66 5.38 -1.75
N GLN A 225 -7.51 4.74 -2.90
CA GLN A 225 -7.29 5.43 -4.19
C GLN A 225 -6.15 6.45 -4.13
N SER A 226 -5.00 6.04 -3.56
CA SER A 226 -3.82 6.90 -3.36
C SER A 226 -4.01 8.12 -2.44
N VAL A 227 -5.14 8.22 -1.72
CA VAL A 227 -5.37 9.21 -0.67
C VAL A 227 -5.20 8.56 0.70
N LYS A 228 -4.38 9.16 1.56
CA LYS A 228 -4.24 8.73 2.95
C LYS A 228 -5.54 9.07 3.69
N ILE A 229 -6.18 8.03 4.23
CA ILE A 229 -7.45 8.15 4.96
C ILE A 229 -7.18 8.34 6.44
N ASP A 230 -6.32 7.50 7.02
CA ASP A 230 -6.02 7.53 8.44
C ASP A 230 -4.59 7.03 8.72
N GLU A 231 -4.10 7.33 9.91
CA GLU A 231 -2.86 6.79 10.46
C GLU A 231 -3.00 6.58 11.95
N VAL A 232 -2.86 5.32 12.36
CA VAL A 232 -3.01 4.90 13.75
C VAL A 232 -1.74 4.22 14.24
N ALA A 233 -1.55 4.21 15.57
CA ALA A 233 -0.49 3.47 16.21
C ALA A 233 -1.06 2.23 16.90
N THR A 234 -0.26 1.18 16.97
CA THR A 234 -0.59 -0.05 17.71
C THR A 234 -0.34 0.10 19.21
N ASP A 235 -1.13 -0.61 20.00
CA ASP A 235 -0.90 -0.78 21.44
C ASP A 235 0.16 -1.86 21.74
N ASP A 236 0.47 -2.08 23.02
CA ASP A 236 1.47 -3.06 23.49
C ASP A 236 1.19 -4.49 23.02
N ASN A 237 -0.07 -4.81 22.70
CA ASN A 237 -0.52 -6.12 22.22
C ASN A 237 -0.63 -6.21 20.70
N GLY A 238 -0.27 -5.12 20.00
CA GLY A 238 -0.26 -5.01 18.55
C GLY A 238 -1.62 -4.68 17.96
N TRP A 239 -2.62 -4.36 18.79
CA TRP A 239 -3.94 -3.98 18.31
C TRP A 239 -3.98 -2.53 17.88
N PHE A 240 -4.81 -2.26 16.89
CA PHE A 240 -5.15 -0.92 16.45
C PHE A 240 -6.63 -0.87 16.05
N VAL A 241 -7.20 0.33 16.10
CA VAL A 241 -8.60 0.58 15.73
C VAL A 241 -8.64 1.77 14.79
N VAL A 242 -9.37 1.62 13.68
CA VAL A 242 -9.58 2.69 12.69
C VAL A 242 -11.07 2.98 12.62
N SER A 243 -11.45 4.26 12.66
CA SER A 243 -12.84 4.69 12.61
C SER A 243 -13.17 5.37 11.28
N GLY A 244 -14.46 5.56 10.99
CA GLY A 244 -14.90 6.31 9.81
C GLY A 244 -14.64 5.61 8.47
N LEU A 245 -14.31 4.31 8.48
CA LEU A 245 -14.18 3.52 7.27
C LEU A 245 -15.54 3.05 6.77
N SER A 246 -15.64 2.87 5.47
CA SER A 246 -16.81 2.25 4.82
C SER A 246 -16.43 0.88 4.31
N VAL A 247 -17.41 0.03 4.04
CA VAL A 247 -17.20 -1.23 3.30
C VAL A 247 -16.52 -0.90 1.97
N GLY A 248 -15.46 -1.63 1.62
CA GLY A 248 -14.67 -1.34 0.43
C GLY A 248 -13.27 -1.92 0.47
N VAL A 249 -12.44 -1.48 -0.47
CA VAL A 249 -11.06 -1.95 -0.65
C VAL A 249 -10.10 -0.82 -0.31
N TYR A 250 -9.11 -1.14 0.52
CA TYR A 250 -8.17 -0.21 1.12
C TYR A 250 -6.75 -0.79 1.05
N ASN A 251 -5.75 0.08 1.19
CA ASN A 251 -4.37 -0.33 1.30
C ASN A 251 -3.87 -0.07 2.71
N ALA A 252 -3.16 -1.03 3.28
CA ALA A 252 -2.50 -0.91 4.57
C ALA A 252 -0.99 -0.88 4.37
N ILE A 253 -0.33 0.07 5.03
CA ILE A 253 1.12 0.10 5.17
C ILE A 253 1.42 0.12 6.67
N ALA A 254 2.06 -0.93 7.16
CA ALA A 254 2.43 -1.08 8.55
C ALA A 254 3.96 -0.98 8.68
N THR A 255 4.43 -0.10 9.57
CA THR A 255 5.86 0.09 9.82
C THR A 255 6.16 0.20 11.31
N GLY A 256 7.32 -0.30 11.75
CA GLY A 256 7.81 -0.13 13.11
C GLY A 256 8.90 -1.14 13.47
N PRO A 257 9.26 -1.29 14.76
CA PRO A 257 10.34 -2.17 15.21
C PRO A 257 10.24 -3.64 14.78
N LEU A 258 9.03 -4.15 14.53
CA LEU A 258 8.81 -5.50 14.00
C LEU A 258 8.98 -5.63 12.49
N GLY A 259 9.19 -4.50 11.80
CA GLY A 259 9.56 -4.42 10.39
C GLY A 259 8.52 -3.74 9.53
N TYR A 260 8.16 -4.35 8.40
CA TYR A 260 7.37 -3.71 7.34
C TYR A 260 6.31 -4.62 6.73
N ALA A 261 5.15 -4.09 6.38
CA ALA A 261 4.18 -4.76 5.51
C ALA A 261 3.42 -3.74 4.68
N ALA A 262 3.11 -4.07 3.42
CA ALA A 262 2.32 -3.23 2.53
C ALA A 262 1.45 -4.10 1.62
N PHE A 263 0.13 -4.02 1.74
CA PHE A 263 -0.79 -4.83 0.94
C PHE A 263 -2.19 -4.22 0.89
N THR A 264 -3.05 -4.77 0.03
CA THR A 264 -4.46 -4.37 -0.08
C THR A 264 -5.35 -5.28 0.75
N PHE A 265 -6.37 -4.72 1.39
CA PHE A 265 -7.34 -5.47 2.16
C PHE A 265 -8.76 -5.02 1.82
N GLN A 266 -9.72 -5.89 2.10
CA GLN A 266 -11.13 -5.64 1.92
C GLN A 266 -11.82 -5.55 3.28
N ILE A 267 -12.63 -4.52 3.44
CA ILE A 267 -13.57 -4.37 4.54
C ILE A 267 -14.93 -4.88 4.05
N THR A 268 -15.46 -5.89 4.73
CA THR A 268 -16.79 -6.45 4.51
C THR A 268 -17.70 -6.16 5.71
N GLY A 269 -18.93 -6.70 5.68
CA GLY A 269 -19.91 -6.53 6.76
C GLY A 269 -20.88 -5.37 6.54
N SER A 270 -21.75 -5.14 7.52
CA SER A 270 -22.72 -4.04 7.46
C SER A 270 -22.14 -2.85 8.20
N ALA A 271 -21.64 -1.85 7.46
CA ALA A 271 -21.63 -0.50 7.99
C ALA A 271 -23.08 -0.18 8.35
N VAL A 272 -23.39 -0.12 9.65
CA VAL A 272 -24.65 0.49 10.07
C VAL A 272 -24.56 1.91 9.51
N LYS A 273 -25.29 2.19 8.43
CA LYS A 273 -25.39 3.55 7.90
C LYS A 273 -25.69 4.41 9.12
N PRO A 274 -24.82 5.37 9.51
CA PRO A 274 -25.20 6.32 10.54
C PRO A 274 -26.53 6.86 10.07
N ALA A 275 -27.58 6.59 10.85
CA ALA A 275 -28.93 7.00 10.51
C ALA A 275 -28.79 8.49 10.22
N GLU A 276 -28.91 8.88 8.94
CA GLU A 276 -28.90 10.28 8.55
C GLU A 276 -29.82 10.94 9.54
N ALA A 277 -29.26 11.82 10.38
CA ALA A 277 -30.03 12.52 11.37
C ALA A 277 -31.04 13.31 10.54
N VAL A 278 -32.27 12.78 10.44
CA VAL A 278 -33.37 13.46 9.78
C VAL A 278 -33.70 14.62 10.69
N GLU A 279 -32.97 15.72 10.51
CA GLU A 279 -33.25 17.00 11.12
C GLU A 279 -34.67 17.39 10.71
N GLY A 280 -35.58 17.39 11.68
CA GLY A 280 -36.82 18.15 11.56
C GLY A 280 -38.14 17.37 11.50
N THR A 281 -38.20 16.06 11.76
CA THR A 281 -39.53 15.43 12.01
C THR A 281 -39.60 14.68 13.34
N PRO A 282 -40.40 15.15 14.31
CA PRO A 282 -40.80 14.33 15.45
C PRO A 282 -41.70 13.20 14.95
N VAL A 283 -41.09 12.07 14.58
CA VAL A 283 -41.83 10.86 14.23
C VAL A 283 -42.35 10.22 15.52
N VAL A 284 -43.52 10.68 15.97
CA VAL A 284 -44.36 9.94 16.94
C VAL A 284 -44.94 8.73 16.20
N ARG A 285 -44.12 7.70 15.98
CA ARG A 285 -44.62 6.39 15.54
C ARG A 285 -45.20 5.68 16.76
N ARG A 286 -46.50 5.87 16.99
CA ARG A 286 -47.32 4.89 17.73
C ARG A 286 -47.26 3.56 16.98
N ALA A 287 -46.33 2.70 17.38
CA ALA A 287 -46.32 1.31 16.96
C ALA A 287 -47.62 0.65 17.45
N SER A 288 -48.56 0.44 16.54
CA SER A 288 -49.67 -0.46 16.80
C SER A 288 -49.12 -1.89 16.70
N PHE A 289 -48.94 -2.50 17.87
CA PHE A 289 -48.58 -3.91 18.00
C PHE A 289 -49.70 -4.77 17.42
N ARG A 290 -49.64 -5.08 16.12
CA ARG A 290 -50.41 -6.20 15.57
C ARG A 290 -49.68 -7.49 15.92
N LYS A 291 -50.29 -8.19 16.88
CA LYS A 291 -50.03 -9.56 17.32
C LYS A 291 -50.12 -10.51 16.12
N ALA A 292 -49.01 -10.72 15.40
CA ALA A 292 -48.83 -11.81 14.47
C ALA A 292 -47.65 -12.65 14.97
N ALA A 293 -47.98 -13.83 15.50
CA ALA A 293 -47.04 -14.81 15.99
C ALA A 293 -46.25 -15.38 14.81
N ASN A 294 -45.04 -14.87 14.62
CA ASN A 294 -43.90 -15.52 13.98
C ASN A 294 -42.65 -14.73 14.42
N PHE A 295 -42.41 -14.74 15.74
CA PHE A 295 -41.12 -14.31 16.28
C PHE A 295 -40.09 -15.35 15.83
N ARG A 296 -39.43 -15.11 14.70
CA ARG A 296 -38.07 -15.62 14.51
C ARG A 296 -37.28 -15.02 15.66
N THR A 297 -36.84 -15.87 16.59
CA THR A 297 -35.78 -15.55 17.53
C THR A 297 -34.60 -15.10 16.69
N ILE A 298 -34.44 -13.79 16.50
CA ILE A 298 -33.16 -13.22 16.12
C ILE A 298 -32.30 -13.61 17.31
N ALA A 299 -31.49 -14.64 17.15
CA ALA A 299 -30.48 -14.96 18.13
C ALA A 299 -29.75 -13.64 18.37
N MET A 300 -29.85 -13.11 19.58
CA MET A 300 -29.01 -12.01 20.00
C MET A 300 -27.60 -12.57 19.92
N GLN A 301 -26.98 -12.40 18.75
CA GLN A 301 -25.55 -12.56 18.60
C GLN A 301 -25.01 -11.59 19.63
N SER A 302 -24.40 -12.14 20.69
CA SER A 302 -23.59 -11.37 21.63
C SER A 302 -22.81 -10.38 20.78
N PRO A 303 -22.79 -9.06 21.09
CA PRO A 303 -22.10 -8.06 20.29
C PRO A 303 -20.67 -8.53 20.10
N GLY A 304 -20.47 -9.19 18.98
CA GLY A 304 -19.30 -9.99 18.70
C GLY A 304 -18.35 -9.05 18.06
N ILE A 305 -17.14 -8.97 18.61
CA ILE A 305 -16.10 -8.16 18.01
C ILE A 305 -15.92 -8.66 16.59
N SER A 306 -16.03 -7.72 15.68
CA SER A 306 -15.88 -7.96 14.26
C SER A 306 -14.50 -8.58 13.96
N PRO A 307 -14.40 -9.58 13.07
CA PRO A 307 -13.13 -10.20 12.71
C PRO A 307 -12.06 -9.14 12.31
N PRO A 308 -10.93 -9.05 13.03
CA PRO A 308 -9.94 -8.01 12.78
C PRO A 308 -9.11 -8.26 11.53
N ILE A 309 -8.59 -7.21 10.88
CA ILE A 309 -7.54 -7.37 9.86
C ILE A 309 -6.24 -7.81 10.55
N ASP A 310 -5.54 -8.78 9.95
CA ASP A 310 -4.32 -9.34 10.52
C ASP A 310 -3.12 -9.02 9.61
N ILE A 311 -2.10 -8.39 10.17
CA ILE A 311 -0.91 -7.93 9.42
C ILE A 311 0.31 -8.68 9.94
N LEU A 312 0.88 -9.57 9.13
CA LEU A 312 2.14 -10.21 9.46
C LEU A 312 3.30 -9.35 8.96
N MET A 313 4.09 -8.85 9.90
CA MET A 313 5.21 -7.96 9.63
C MET A 313 6.40 -8.73 9.05
N LEU A 314 6.96 -8.23 7.95
CA LEU A 314 8.23 -8.70 7.43
C LEU A 314 9.35 -8.23 8.37
N PRO A 315 10.18 -9.14 8.93
CA PRO A 315 11.21 -8.75 9.87
C PRO A 315 12.22 -7.74 9.30
N PRO A 316 12.79 -6.85 10.14
CA PRO A 316 13.75 -5.83 9.72
C PRO A 316 14.94 -6.35 8.89
N GLU A 317 15.41 -7.57 9.17
CA GLU A 317 16.56 -8.13 8.43
C GLU A 317 16.28 -8.37 6.93
N PHE A 318 15.01 -8.41 6.52
CA PHE A 318 14.65 -8.55 5.11
C PHE A 318 14.55 -7.20 4.38
N VAL A 319 14.48 -6.08 5.12
CA VAL A 319 14.21 -4.75 4.54
C VAL A 319 15.23 -4.39 3.46
N ALA A 320 16.51 -4.62 3.71
CA ALA A 320 17.56 -4.34 2.73
C ALA A 320 17.36 -5.13 1.42
N SER A 321 16.97 -6.40 1.51
CA SER A 321 16.69 -7.24 0.34
C SER A 321 15.41 -6.81 -0.40
N VAL A 322 14.41 -6.31 0.33
CA VAL A 322 13.20 -5.73 -0.27
C VAL A 322 13.54 -4.45 -1.03
N GLU A 323 14.30 -3.55 -0.42
CA GLU A 323 14.74 -2.31 -1.06
C GLU A 323 15.57 -2.61 -2.32
N GLU A 324 16.49 -3.56 -2.25
CA GLU A 324 17.25 -4.05 -3.40
C GLU A 324 16.31 -4.59 -4.49
N GLY A 325 15.36 -5.46 -4.12
CA GLY A 325 14.39 -6.05 -5.05
C GLY A 325 13.52 -5.01 -5.77
N VAL A 326 13.08 -3.97 -5.05
CA VAL A 326 12.32 -2.84 -5.61
C VAL A 326 13.20 -1.99 -6.53
N ASN A 327 14.43 -1.67 -6.11
CA ASN A 327 15.36 -0.88 -6.91
C ASN A 327 15.82 -1.59 -8.18
N ASP A 328 16.03 -2.90 -8.11
CA ASP A 328 16.35 -3.76 -9.25
C ASP A 328 15.22 -3.74 -10.29
N ASP A 329 13.97 -3.92 -9.85
CA ASP A 329 12.80 -3.87 -10.73
C ASP A 329 12.68 -2.51 -11.43
N LEU A 330 12.84 -1.41 -10.68
CA LEU A 330 12.82 -0.05 -11.22
C LEU A 330 13.95 0.16 -12.25
N THR A 331 15.16 -0.28 -11.93
CA THR A 331 16.33 -0.13 -12.81
C THR A 331 16.15 -0.94 -14.10
N ASN A 332 15.65 -2.17 -14.01
CA ASN A 332 15.42 -3.04 -15.16
C ASN A 332 14.35 -2.50 -16.11
N ARG A 333 13.47 -1.61 -15.64
CA ARG A 333 12.49 -0.89 -16.46
C ARG A 333 13.06 0.33 -17.18
N GLY A 334 14.36 0.60 -17.05
CA GLY A 334 15.01 1.76 -17.65
C GLY A 334 14.77 3.05 -16.85
N GLU A 335 14.14 2.97 -15.67
CA GLU A 335 14.00 4.09 -14.75
C GLU A 335 15.26 4.24 -13.92
N THR A 336 16.27 4.88 -14.50
CA THR A 336 17.54 5.12 -13.83
C THR A 336 17.28 5.92 -12.54
N PRO A 337 17.58 5.37 -11.34
CA PRO A 337 17.39 6.09 -10.09
C PRO A 337 18.27 7.35 -10.09
N GLY A 338 17.67 8.53 -10.18
CA GLY A 338 18.36 9.78 -9.89
C GLY A 338 18.98 10.53 -11.06
N THR A 339 18.60 10.28 -12.32
CA THR A 339 18.64 11.40 -13.26
C THR A 339 17.50 12.32 -12.87
N THR A 340 17.80 13.36 -12.08
CA THR A 340 16.93 14.55 -12.02
C THR A 340 16.44 14.80 -13.44
N PRO A 341 15.13 15.01 -13.67
CA PRO A 341 14.65 15.43 -14.98
C PRO A 341 15.59 16.52 -15.47
N PRO A 342 16.05 16.51 -16.73
CA PRO A 342 16.84 17.60 -17.27
C PRO A 342 15.96 18.86 -17.17
N GLY A 343 16.06 19.52 -16.02
CA GLY A 343 15.42 20.77 -15.72
C GLY A 343 15.92 21.70 -16.78
N GLY A 344 14.97 22.23 -17.53
CA GLY A 344 15.22 23.11 -18.67
C GLY A 344 16.34 24.08 -18.35
N ALA A 345 17.19 24.28 -19.34
CA ALA A 345 18.24 25.28 -19.32
C ALA A 345 17.74 26.53 -18.58
N SER A 346 18.25 26.73 -17.36
CA SER A 346 18.23 28.03 -16.71
C SER A 346 18.86 28.98 -17.72
N ALA A 347 18.03 29.82 -18.33
CA ALA A 347 18.46 30.87 -19.24
C ALA A 347 19.64 31.61 -18.59
N GLY A 348 20.78 31.56 -19.27
CA GLY A 348 22.02 32.15 -18.80
C GLY A 348 21.84 33.64 -18.52
N GLY A 349 21.99 34.01 -17.26
CA GLY A 349 22.43 35.36 -16.90
C GLY A 349 23.93 35.50 -17.23
N PRO A 350 24.38 36.62 -17.80
CA PRO A 350 25.77 36.82 -18.16
C PRO A 350 26.60 37.05 -16.89
N GLY A 351 27.26 35.99 -16.43
CA GLY A 351 28.19 36.00 -15.31
C GLY A 351 29.62 35.75 -15.79
N THR A 352 30.38 36.82 -15.94
CA THR A 352 31.83 36.85 -16.20
C THR A 352 32.64 36.23 -15.06
N GLY A 353 33.56 35.33 -15.41
CA GLY A 353 34.88 35.25 -14.77
C GLY A 353 35.09 34.12 -13.76
N GLY A 354 36.26 33.48 -13.87
CA GLY A 354 36.88 32.72 -12.78
C GLY A 354 37.22 31.29 -13.15
N GLY A 355 38.47 31.06 -13.55
CA GLY A 355 39.03 29.73 -13.80
C GLY A 355 39.44 28.96 -12.53
N GLY A 356 40.01 27.78 -12.77
CA GLY A 356 40.48 26.83 -11.76
C GLY A 356 39.59 25.57 -11.79
N GLY A 357 40.05 24.38 -12.13
CA GLY A 357 41.35 23.78 -11.88
C GLY A 357 41.18 22.72 -10.79
N GLY A 358 41.46 21.46 -11.11
CA GLY A 358 41.75 20.43 -10.11
C GLY A 358 40.64 19.42 -9.85
N GLY A 359 40.83 18.22 -10.39
CA GLY A 359 41.13 17.04 -9.58
C GLY A 359 40.02 16.37 -8.78
N GLY A 360 39.91 15.06 -8.97
CA GLY A 360 39.78 14.15 -7.83
C GLY A 360 38.54 13.26 -7.82
N GLY A 361 38.80 11.97 -7.66
CA GLY A 361 37.97 11.12 -6.80
C GLY A 361 36.91 10.29 -7.50
N GLY A 362 37.33 9.21 -8.16
CA GLY A 362 36.49 8.02 -8.27
C GLY A 362 36.34 7.41 -6.88
N GLY A 363 35.20 7.65 -6.24
CA GLY A 363 34.81 7.02 -4.98
C GLY A 363 33.43 6.42 -5.14
N GLY A 364 33.37 5.09 -5.24
CA GLY A 364 32.12 4.35 -5.23
C GLY A 364 31.53 4.25 -3.82
N GLY A 365 30.21 4.04 -3.77
CA GLY A 365 29.53 3.42 -2.65
C GLY A 365 28.75 4.36 -1.72
N ALA A 366 27.43 4.13 -1.67
CA ALA A 366 26.57 4.35 -0.50
C ALA A 366 26.20 5.78 -0.08
N GLY A 367 25.70 6.62 -1.00
CA GLY A 367 25.22 7.98 -0.68
C GLY A 367 23.76 8.31 -1.06
N GLY A 368 22.92 7.32 -1.39
CA GLY A 368 21.72 7.55 -2.21
C GLY A 368 20.38 7.81 -1.51
N ILE A 369 20.27 7.79 -0.18
CA ILE A 369 18.94 7.74 0.49
C ILE A 369 18.64 8.92 1.42
N GLY A 370 19.65 9.71 1.81
CA GLY A 370 19.46 10.89 2.68
C GLY A 370 18.76 12.08 2.01
N ALA A 371 18.76 12.16 0.67
CA ALA A 371 18.22 13.32 -0.05
C ALA A 371 16.71 13.25 -0.33
N LEU A 372 16.06 12.09 -0.16
CA LEU A 372 14.64 11.89 -0.51
C LEU A 372 13.67 12.14 0.65
N ALA A 373 14.14 12.11 1.90
CA ALA A 373 13.33 12.51 3.06
C ALA A 373 12.88 13.98 2.99
N GLY A 374 13.56 14.82 2.20
CA GLY A 374 13.20 16.22 1.98
C GLY A 374 12.06 16.46 0.98
N LEU A 375 11.70 15.47 0.14
CA LEU A 375 10.68 15.65 -0.90
C LEU A 375 9.26 15.30 -0.44
N ALA A 376 9.11 14.46 0.59
CA ALA A 376 7.81 14.20 1.21
C ALA A 376 7.20 15.45 1.87
N ALA A 377 8.04 16.42 2.28
CA ALA A 377 7.59 17.71 2.82
C ALA A 377 7.02 18.66 1.76
N LEU A 378 7.31 18.45 0.46
CA LEU A 378 6.83 19.32 -0.61
C LEU A 378 5.44 18.93 -1.14
N ALA A 379 4.99 17.69 -0.92
CA ALA A 379 3.65 17.25 -1.29
C ALA A 379 2.55 17.74 -0.32
N ALA A 380 2.92 18.24 0.87
CA ALA A 380 1.98 18.82 1.83
C ALA A 380 1.79 20.34 1.68
N ALA A 381 2.52 21.00 0.75
CA ALA A 381 2.47 22.44 0.56
C ALA A 381 1.67 22.89 -0.69
N ALA A 382 1.14 21.96 -1.49
CA ALA A 382 0.34 22.28 -2.67
C ALA A 382 -1.15 21.98 -2.40
N GLY A 383 -1.73 22.71 -1.45
CA GLY A 383 -3.12 22.60 -1.07
C GLY A 383 -3.71 23.96 -0.74
N ASP A 384 -3.49 24.98 -1.58
CA ASP A 384 -4.29 26.20 -1.54
C ASP A 384 -4.31 26.92 -2.91
N GLY A 385 -5.50 27.36 -3.32
CA GLY A 385 -5.67 28.50 -4.22
C GLY A 385 -5.59 28.31 -5.75
N GLY A 386 -6.73 27.98 -6.35
CA GLY A 386 -7.29 28.55 -7.59
C GLY A 386 -6.38 29.09 -8.70
N GLY A 387 -6.45 28.46 -9.88
CA GLY A 387 -6.00 29.03 -11.14
C GLY A 387 -6.17 28.05 -12.30
N GLY A 388 -7.29 28.15 -13.01
CA GLY A 388 -7.53 27.33 -14.21
C GLY A 388 -6.56 27.67 -15.32
N ALA A 389 -5.74 26.69 -15.72
CA ALA A 389 -5.02 26.69 -16.98
C ALA A 389 -5.59 25.56 -17.83
N SER A 390 -6.46 25.90 -18.78
CA SER A 390 -6.84 25.00 -19.87
C SER A 390 -5.62 24.81 -20.77
N VAL A 391 -5.04 23.61 -20.77
CA VAL A 391 -4.10 23.21 -21.81
C VAL A 391 -4.92 22.59 -22.94
N ASP A 392 -4.96 23.31 -24.05
CA ASP A 392 -5.51 22.88 -25.33
C ASP A 392 -4.65 21.74 -25.90
N THR A 393 -5.15 20.52 -25.85
CA THR A 393 -4.53 19.39 -26.54
C THR A 393 -5.02 19.38 -27.98
N GLY A 394 -4.28 20.11 -28.84
CA GLY A 394 -4.43 20.04 -30.28
C GLY A 394 -4.32 18.59 -30.77
N ALA A 395 -5.30 18.21 -31.59
CA ALA A 395 -5.39 16.90 -32.23
C ALA A 395 -4.14 16.61 -33.07
N MET A 396 -3.43 15.53 -32.75
CA MET A 396 -2.55 14.84 -33.71
C MET A 396 -3.33 13.67 -34.32
N SER A 397 -3.88 13.92 -35.51
CA SER A 397 -4.30 12.88 -36.43
C SER A 397 -3.08 12.48 -37.28
N ASP A 398 -2.52 11.30 -37.01
CA ASP A 398 -1.85 10.52 -38.05
C ASP A 398 -1.79 9.05 -37.59
N ALA A 399 -2.81 8.29 -37.97
CA ALA A 399 -2.83 6.85 -37.85
C ALA A 399 -2.23 6.26 -39.12
N THR A 400 -1.01 5.72 -39.02
CA THR A 400 -0.45 4.86 -40.06
C THR A 400 -1.18 3.52 -40.02
N VAL A 401 -2.03 3.27 -41.02
CA VAL A 401 -2.70 1.98 -41.23
C VAL A 401 -1.65 0.98 -41.70
N ILE A 402 -1.31 0.00 -40.87
CA ILE A 402 -0.57 -1.19 -41.29
C ILE A 402 -1.59 -2.17 -41.85
N THR A 403 -1.61 -2.32 -43.18
CA THR A 403 -2.37 -3.37 -43.86
C THR A 403 -1.70 -4.71 -43.58
N ILE A 404 -2.40 -5.61 -42.88
CA ILE A 404 -1.97 -7.00 -42.69
C ILE A 404 -2.50 -7.79 -43.88
N ASP A 405 -1.61 -8.43 -44.63
CA ASP A 405 -1.99 -9.33 -45.73
C ASP A 405 -2.82 -10.52 -45.22
N PRO A 406 -3.82 -10.98 -45.98
CA PRO A 406 -4.66 -12.10 -45.57
C PRO A 406 -3.85 -13.41 -45.52
N VAL A 407 -4.07 -14.15 -44.43
CA VAL A 407 -3.55 -15.49 -44.18
C VAL A 407 -3.92 -16.43 -45.32
N ILE A 408 -2.92 -17.04 -45.95
CA ILE A 408 -3.09 -18.09 -46.96
C ILE A 408 -3.60 -19.35 -46.24
N PRO A 409 -4.73 -19.95 -46.64
CA PRO A 409 -5.19 -21.22 -46.08
C PRO A 409 -4.22 -22.34 -46.47
N ILE A 410 -3.78 -23.10 -45.48
CA ILE A 410 -2.92 -24.28 -45.66
C ILE A 410 -3.86 -25.45 -45.97
N ASP A 411 -3.72 -26.05 -47.15
CA ASP A 411 -4.47 -27.25 -47.52
C ASP A 411 -4.08 -28.43 -46.62
N PRO A 412 -5.04 -29.32 -46.28
CA PRO A 412 -4.75 -30.50 -45.48
C PRO A 412 -3.85 -31.47 -46.26
N VAL A 413 -2.72 -31.83 -45.63
CA VAL A 413 -1.83 -32.89 -46.11
C VAL A 413 -2.50 -34.24 -45.87
N ASP A 414 -2.84 -34.95 -46.94
CA ASP A 414 -3.15 -36.37 -46.89
C ASP A 414 -1.90 -37.14 -46.47
N ILE A 415 -2.01 -37.89 -45.37
CA ILE A 415 -0.97 -38.81 -44.88
C ILE A 415 -1.38 -40.22 -45.32
N PRO A 416 -0.46 -41.02 -45.92
CA PRO A 416 -0.75 -42.37 -46.41
C PRO A 416 -1.02 -43.41 -45.32
#